data_AF-A0A2H0W4P6-F1
#
_entry.id   AF-A0A2H0W4P6-F1
#
_cell.length_a   1.000
_cell.length_b   1.000
_cell.length_c   1.000
_cell.angle_alpha   90.00
_cell.angle_beta   90.00
_cell.angle_gamma   90.00
#
_symmetry.space_group_name_H-M   'P 1'
#
loop_
_entity.id
_entity.type
_entity.pdbx_description
1 polymer ?
#
loop_
_entity_poly.entity_id
_entity_poly.type
_entity_poly.pdbx_seq_one_letter_code
_entity_poly.pdbx_strand_id
1 'polypeptide(L)' 'GKKSLNEIKLRQDRMAHATEIVEQTKSHGWKYTEAPVTVRYTLYSKKKGQKMSGGVRILFDLFLSRFSK' A
#
# COMPACT_ATOMS: atom_id res chain seq x y z
N GLY A 1 4.99 -13.93 -13.01
CA GLY A 1 4.97 -15.18 -13.80
C GLY A 1 4.06 -16.21 -13.14
N LYS A 2 3.79 -17.38 -13.75
CA LYS A 2 2.92 -18.42 -13.12
C LYS A 2 3.40 -18.83 -11.71
N LYS A 3 4.72 -18.90 -11.50
CA LYS A 3 5.33 -19.20 -10.19
C LYS A 3 4.96 -18.18 -9.11
N SER A 4 5.06 -16.89 -9.41
CA SER A 4 4.76 -15.82 -8.45
C SER A 4 3.30 -15.81 -8.01
N LEU A 5 2.37 -16.14 -8.91
CA LEU A 5 0.94 -16.23 -8.59
C LEU A 5 0.59 -17.38 -7.65
N ASN A 6 1.36 -18.47 -7.69
CA ASN A 6 1.16 -19.62 -6.80
C ASN A 6 1.82 -19.44 -5.43
N GLU A 7 2.85 -18.60 -5.35
CA GLU A 7 3.66 -18.38 -4.15
C GLU A 7 3.23 -17.16 -3.33
N ILE A 8 2.57 -16.16 -3.96
CA ILE A 8 2.11 -14.96 -3.28
C ILE A 8 1.08 -15.29 -2.19
N LYS A 9 1.29 -14.78 -0.97
CA LYS A 9 0.39 -14.99 0.16
C LYS A 9 0.09 -13.66 0.84
N LEU A 10 -1.02 -13.03 0.49
CA LEU A 10 -1.42 -11.74 1.09
C LEU A 10 -2.16 -11.99 2.41
N ARG A 11 -1.65 -11.42 3.50
CA ARG A 11 -2.22 -11.56 4.84
C ARG A 11 -2.64 -10.22 5.45
N GLN A 12 -2.14 -9.11 4.91
CA GLN A 12 -2.44 -7.78 5.41
C GLN A 12 -3.79 -7.27 4.88
N ASP A 13 -4.63 -6.75 5.78
CA ASP A 13 -5.95 -6.24 5.40
C ASP A 13 -5.90 -4.82 4.80
N ARG A 14 -6.95 -4.50 4.03
CA ARG A 14 -7.28 -3.15 3.55
C ARG A 14 -6.18 -2.48 2.73
N MET A 15 -5.43 -1.52 3.26
CA MET A 15 -4.40 -0.79 2.49
C MET A 15 -2.99 -1.37 2.69
N ALA A 16 -2.81 -2.23 3.68
CA ALA A 16 -1.49 -2.75 4.03
C ALA A 16 -0.98 -3.82 3.05
N HIS A 17 -1.87 -4.48 2.28
CA HIS A 17 -1.48 -5.46 1.25
C HIS A 17 -0.63 -4.84 0.13
N ALA A 18 -0.79 -3.55 -0.17
CA ALA A 18 -0.01 -2.89 -1.22
C ALA A 18 1.49 -2.91 -0.89
N THR A 19 1.82 -2.63 0.38
CA THR A 19 3.19 -2.72 0.91
C THR A 19 3.67 -4.17 0.88
N GLU A 20 2.82 -5.11 1.29
CA GLU A 20 3.13 -6.55 1.33
C GLU A 20 3.49 -7.11 -0.06
N ILE A 21 2.80 -6.68 -1.12
CA ILE A 21 3.10 -7.09 -2.50
C ILE A 21 4.52 -6.68 -2.90
N VAL A 22 4.93 -5.44 -2.59
CA VAL A 22 6.27 -4.93 -2.92
C VAL A 22 7.33 -5.69 -2.13
N GLU A 23 7.09 -5.93 -0.84
CA GLU A 23 7.99 -6.66 0.04
C GLU A 23 8.17 -8.12 -0.41
N GLN A 24 7.07 -8.83 -0.72
CA GLN A 24 7.12 -10.20 -1.20
C GLN A 24 7.80 -10.32 -2.57
N THR A 25 7.57 -9.35 -3.46
CA THR A 25 8.23 -9.29 -4.76
C THR A 25 9.75 -9.19 -4.60
N LYS A 26 10.21 -8.36 -3.65
CA LYS A 26 11.63 -8.23 -3.31
C LYS A 26 12.20 -9.50 -2.65
N SER A 27 11.50 -10.09 -1.68
CA SER A 27 11.98 -11.27 -0.95
C SER A 27 12.08 -12.52 -1.82
N HIS A 28 11.18 -12.68 -2.80
CA HIS A 28 11.20 -13.80 -3.74
C HIS A 28 12.02 -13.54 -5.01
N GLY A 29 12.55 -12.32 -5.18
CA GLY A 29 13.34 -11.95 -6.35
C GLY A 29 12.57 -12.01 -7.67
N TRP A 30 11.26 -11.76 -7.64
CA TRP A 30 10.45 -11.80 -8.85
C TRP A 30 10.77 -10.62 -9.76
N LYS A 31 10.79 -10.89 -11.07
CA LYS A 31 10.94 -9.84 -12.08
C LYS A 31 9.66 -9.00 -12.12
N TYR A 32 9.81 -7.69 -11.95
CA TYR A 32 8.76 -6.70 -12.10
C TYR A 32 9.27 -5.51 -12.91
N THR A 33 8.34 -4.70 -13.40
CA THR A 33 8.60 -3.42 -14.05
C THR A 33 7.68 -2.38 -13.45
N GLU A 34 8.13 -1.14 -13.36
CA GLU A 34 7.31 -0.04 -12.88
C GLU A 34 6.50 0.54 -14.04
N ALA A 35 5.18 0.59 -13.87
CA ALA A 35 4.28 1.24 -14.82
C ALA A 35 3.79 2.55 -14.20
N PRO A 36 4.21 3.73 -14.71
CA PRO A 36 3.73 4.99 -14.18
C PRO A 36 2.23 5.14 -14.49
N VAL A 37 1.44 5.45 -13.46
CA VAL A 37 0.00 5.66 -13.59
C VAL A 37 -0.39 7.05 -13.10
N THR A 38 -1.27 7.72 -13.84
CA THR A 38 -1.86 9.00 -13.41
C THR A 38 -3.19 8.75 -12.73
N VAL A 39 -3.26 9.00 -11.42
CA VAL A 39 -4.50 8.85 -10.66
C VAL A 39 -5.35 10.11 -10.82
N ARG A 40 -6.45 10.02 -11.58
CA ARG A 40 -7.41 11.12 -11.72
C ARG A 40 -8.46 11.08 -10.60
N TYR A 41 -8.31 11.97 -9.63
CA TYR A 41 -9.30 12.18 -8.59
C TYR A 41 -10.48 13.02 -9.10
N THR A 42 -11.58 12.36 -9.48
CA THR A 42 -12.84 13.04 -9.83
C THR A 42 -13.59 13.51 -8.58
N LEU A 43 -14.59 14.39 -8.73
CA LEU A 43 -15.46 14.81 -7.62
C LEU A 43 -16.13 13.60 -6.92
N TYR A 44 -16.51 12.57 -7.68
CA TYR A 44 -17.01 11.31 -7.13
C TYR A 44 -15.92 10.56 -6.34
N SER A 45 -14.71 10.43 -6.90
CA SER A 45 -13.58 9.76 -6.24
C SER A 45 -13.15 10.46 -4.95
N LYS A 46 -13.20 11.80 -4.91
CA LYS A 46 -12.93 12.58 -3.69
C LYS A 46 -14.00 12.38 -2.61
N LYS A 47 -15.28 12.25 -3.00
CA LYS A 47 -16.39 11.96 -2.08
C LYS A 47 -16.38 10.51 -1.55
N LYS A 48 -15.95 9.55 -2.38
CA LYS A 48 -15.85 8.12 -2.02
C LYS A 48 -14.52 7.75 -1.34
N GLY A 49 -13.50 8.58 -1.48
CA GLY A 49 -12.18 8.35 -0.88
C GLY A 49 -12.25 8.18 0.64
N GLN A 50 -11.26 7.49 1.21
CA GLN A 50 -11.11 7.44 2.66
C GLN A 50 -11.13 8.87 3.21
N LYS A 51 -11.90 9.10 4.28
CA LYS A 51 -11.89 10.38 4.99
C LYS A 51 -10.43 10.77 5.28
N MET A 52 -10.04 12.00 4.93
CA MET A 52 -8.70 12.55 5.22
C MET A 52 -8.28 12.36 6.69
N SER A 53 -9.23 12.22 7.60
CA SER A 53 -9.01 11.88 9.02
C SER A 53 -8.26 10.56 9.23
N GLY A 54 -8.40 9.57 8.34
CA GLY A 54 -7.65 8.32 8.39
C GLY A 54 -6.16 8.52 8.13
N GLY A 55 -5.81 9.35 7.14
CA GLY A 55 -4.43 9.72 6.83
C GLY A 55 -3.78 10.56 7.92
N VAL A 56 -4.52 11.50 8.52
CA VAL A 56 -4.04 12.29 9.67
C VAL A 56 -3.72 11.39 10.87
N ARG A 57 -4.56 10.38 11.16
CA ARG A 57 -4.31 9.46 12.28
C ARG A 57 -3.02 8.65 12.10
N ILE A 58 -2.72 8.20 10.88
CA ILE A 58 -1.47 7.47 10.56
C ILE A 58 -0.27 8.41 10.68
N LEU A 59 -0.37 9.65 10.20
CA LEU A 59 0.68 10.64 10.37
C LEU A 59 0.97 10.91 11.85
N PHE A 60 -0.07 11.14 12.67
CA PHE A 60 0.11 11.30 14.12
C PHE A 60 0.76 10.08 14.78
N ASP A 61 0.30 8.88 14.44
CA ASP A 61 0.87 7.63 14.97
C ASP A 61 2.37 7.47 14.59
N LEU A 62 2.75 7.84 13.37
CA LEU A 62 4.14 7.85 12.92
C LEU A 62 5.00 8.91 13.64
N PHE A 63 4.43 10.09 13.94
CA PHE A 63 5.12 11.14 14.70
C PHE A 63 5.32 10.74 16.17
N LEU A 64 4.29 10.19 16.83
CA LEU A 64 4.37 9.73 18.22
C LEU A 64 5.31 8.54 18.38
N SER A 65 5.21 7.53 17.50
CA SER A 65 6.10 6.36 17.54
C SER A 65 7.58 6.70 17.30
N ARG A 66 7.88 7.76 16.54
CA ARG A 66 9.25 8.23 16.31
C ARG A 66 9.83 9.07 17.45
N PHE A 67 8.98 9.72 18.25
CA PHE A 67 9.40 10.50 19.42
C PHE A 67 9.43 9.68 20.72
N SER A 68 8.74 8.53 20.75
CA SER A 68 8.77 7.59 21.88
C SER A 68 9.93 6.58 21.77
N LYS A 69 11.06 6.97 21.18
CA LYS A 69 12.31 6.22 21.20
C LYS A 69 13.47 7.14 21.53
#